data_AF-A0A953IE61-F1
#
_entry.id   AF-A0A953IE61-F1
#
_cell.length_a   1.000
_cell.length_b   1.000
_cell.length_c   1.000
_cell.angle_alpha   90.00
_cell.angle_beta   90.00
_cell.angle_gamma   90.00
#
_symmetry.space_group_name_H-M   'P 1'
#
loop_
_entity.id
_entity.type
_entity.pdbx_description
1 polymer ?
#
loop_
_entity_poly.entity_id
_entity_poly.type
_entity_poly.pdbx_seq_one_letter_code
_entity_poly.pdbx_strand_id
1 'polypeptide(L)'
;GRCGVKTREEVVEISKAIDAAPGLKFTGLQAYQGAMQHIDSYNERKAKLDAAIGQVTDAVAGLTAVGLEPELVSGGGTGSYYFESNSGIYNELQCGSYAFMDADYGRIRDINGNRIDQGEWENALFILTSVMSHAKPHLAVVDAGLKAQSVDSGLPFVYGRDDVKYIKCSDEHGVVEDPDGVLKINEKLKLVPGHCDPTCNVHDWYVGVRNGKVETLWPVSARGKAF
;
A
#
# COMPACT_ATOMS: atom_id res chain seq x y z
N GLY A 1 -14.65 8.20 1.93
CA GLY A 1 -15.01 9.32 2.83
C GLY A 1 -14.24 9.19 4.11
N ARG A 2 -13.19 10.01 4.28
CA ARG A 2 -12.33 10.02 5.47
C ARG A 2 -12.31 11.43 6.05
N CYS A 3 -11.57 12.32 5.40
CA CYS A 3 -11.64 13.77 5.57
C CYS A 3 -12.20 14.40 4.28
N GLY A 4 -12.08 15.72 4.15
CA GLY A 4 -12.39 16.46 2.91
C GLY A 4 -13.85 16.93 2.83
N VAL A 5 -14.04 18.03 2.12
CA VAL A 5 -15.35 18.61 1.78
C VAL A 5 -16.01 17.82 0.65
N LYS A 6 -17.32 18.03 0.44
CA LYS A 6 -18.10 17.22 -0.52
C LYS A 6 -18.68 18.03 -1.67
N THR A 7 -18.73 19.34 -1.52
CA THR A 7 -19.36 20.23 -2.49
C THR A 7 -18.36 21.18 -3.10
N ARG A 8 -18.64 21.59 -4.35
CA ARG A 8 -17.85 22.60 -5.06
C ARG A 8 -17.84 23.92 -4.32
N GLU A 9 -18.94 24.30 -3.69
CA GLU A 9 -19.10 25.54 -2.95
C GLU A 9 -18.13 25.61 -1.76
N GLU A 10 -18.04 24.52 -0.97
CA GLU A 10 -17.09 24.40 0.14
C GLU A 10 -15.63 24.47 -0.35
N VAL A 11 -15.31 23.85 -1.49
CA VAL A 11 -13.97 23.93 -2.10
C VAL A 11 -13.61 25.38 -2.43
N VAL A 12 -14.53 26.10 -3.09
CA VAL A 12 -14.31 27.50 -3.46
C VAL A 12 -14.19 28.40 -2.24
N GLU A 13 -15.02 28.17 -1.20
CA GLU A 13 -14.97 28.93 0.05
C GLU A 13 -13.61 28.83 0.74
N ILE A 14 -13.12 27.60 0.94
CA ILE A 14 -11.80 27.36 1.56
C ILE A 14 -10.69 27.99 0.71
N SER A 15 -10.74 27.82 -0.60
CA SER A 15 -9.69 28.31 -1.50
C SER A 15 -9.61 29.84 -1.50
N LYS A 16 -10.75 30.54 -1.47
CA LYS A 16 -10.79 32.01 -1.31
C LYS A 16 -10.24 32.46 0.04
N ALA A 17 -10.56 31.74 1.12
CA ALA A 17 -10.03 32.06 2.44
C ALA A 17 -8.51 31.90 2.50
N ILE A 18 -7.96 30.86 1.85
CA ILE A 18 -6.51 30.64 1.74
C ILE A 18 -5.85 31.76 0.92
N ASP A 19 -6.42 32.12 -0.24
CA ASP A 19 -5.88 33.15 -1.14
C ASP A 19 -5.83 34.54 -0.47
N ALA A 20 -6.82 34.87 0.36
CA ALA A 20 -6.87 36.13 1.10
C ALA A 20 -5.94 36.18 2.34
N ALA A 21 -5.45 35.03 2.82
CA ALA A 21 -4.72 34.94 4.08
C ALA A 21 -3.21 35.22 3.90
N PRO A 22 -2.62 36.16 4.67
CA PRO A 22 -1.19 36.41 4.62
C PRO A 22 -0.38 35.17 5.02
N GLY A 23 0.65 34.84 4.23
CA GLY A 23 1.55 33.71 4.51
C GLY A 23 1.03 32.36 4.00
N LEU A 24 -0.15 32.31 3.38
CA LEU A 24 -0.67 31.13 2.70
C LEU A 24 -0.72 31.34 1.18
N LYS A 25 -0.64 30.24 0.44
CA LYS A 25 -0.86 30.20 -1.02
C LYS A 25 -1.79 29.04 -1.32
N PHE A 26 -2.92 29.31 -1.96
CA PHE A 26 -3.73 28.25 -2.54
C PHE A 26 -2.95 27.62 -3.69
N THR A 27 -2.64 26.33 -3.56
CA THR A 27 -1.86 25.60 -4.58
C THR A 27 -2.71 24.59 -5.34
N GLY A 28 -3.74 24.02 -4.72
CA GLY A 28 -4.60 23.10 -5.46
C GLY A 28 -5.43 22.17 -4.62
N LEU A 29 -5.77 21.02 -5.22
CA LEU A 29 -6.69 20.03 -4.68
C LEU A 29 -5.98 18.75 -4.29
N GLN A 30 -6.30 18.26 -3.09
CA GLN A 30 -6.01 16.90 -2.63
C GLN A 30 -7.26 16.03 -2.85
N ALA A 31 -7.19 15.04 -3.73
CA ALA A 31 -8.31 14.17 -4.07
C ALA A 31 -7.90 12.69 -4.15
N TYR A 32 -7.60 12.09 -2.98
CA TYR A 32 -7.20 10.68 -2.90
C TYR A 32 -8.39 9.75 -2.64
N GLN A 33 -8.76 8.92 -3.63
CA GLN A 33 -9.77 7.87 -3.48
C GLN A 33 -9.11 6.59 -2.94
N GLY A 34 -8.89 6.53 -1.62
CA GLY A 34 -8.26 5.37 -0.98
C GLY A 34 -9.13 4.11 -0.84
N ALA A 35 -10.46 4.26 -0.78
CA ALA A 35 -11.37 3.15 -0.50
C ALA A 35 -11.56 2.18 -1.68
N MET A 36 -11.24 2.62 -2.90
CA MET A 36 -11.33 1.79 -4.10
C MET A 36 -10.04 1.02 -4.42
N GLN A 37 -8.93 1.36 -3.77
CA GLN A 37 -7.59 0.92 -4.16
C GLN A 37 -7.41 -0.60 -4.18
N HIS A 38 -8.09 -1.29 -3.25
CA HIS A 38 -7.99 -2.74 -3.05
C HIS A 38 -9.20 -3.51 -3.59
N ILE A 39 -10.07 -2.88 -4.39
CA ILE A 39 -11.15 -3.61 -5.07
C ILE A 39 -10.51 -4.51 -6.12
N ASP A 40 -10.85 -5.80 -6.09
CA ASP A 40 -10.24 -6.83 -6.94
C ASP A 40 -10.43 -6.51 -8.44
N SER A 41 -11.65 -6.15 -8.84
CA SER A 41 -12.00 -5.86 -10.23
C SER A 41 -11.46 -4.52 -10.73
N TYR A 42 -10.63 -4.54 -11.77
CA TYR A 42 -10.17 -3.34 -12.48
C TYR A 42 -11.33 -2.43 -12.91
N ASN A 43 -12.40 -3.01 -13.47
CA ASN A 43 -13.54 -2.25 -13.97
C ASN A 43 -14.33 -1.57 -12.85
N GLU A 44 -14.41 -2.20 -11.68
CA GLU A 44 -15.03 -1.58 -10.51
C GLU A 44 -14.16 -0.45 -9.95
N ARG A 45 -12.84 -0.63 -9.90
CA ARG A 45 -11.90 0.46 -9.57
C ARG A 45 -12.09 1.63 -10.54
N LYS A 46 -12.20 1.35 -11.85
CA LYS A 46 -12.44 2.37 -12.87
C LYS A 46 -13.72 3.14 -12.61
N ALA A 47 -14.84 2.44 -12.41
CA ALA A 47 -16.13 3.09 -12.18
C ALA A 47 -16.13 3.98 -10.93
N LYS A 48 -15.43 3.55 -9.87
CA LYS A 48 -15.27 4.38 -8.65
C LYS A 48 -14.45 5.63 -8.91
N LEU A 49 -13.44 5.56 -9.77
CA LEU A 49 -12.61 6.72 -10.05
C LEU A 49 -13.19 7.64 -11.11
N ASP A 50 -13.95 7.13 -12.07
CA ASP A 50 -14.73 7.95 -13.00
C ASP A 50 -15.65 8.90 -12.19
N ALA A 51 -16.28 8.39 -11.12
CA ALA A 51 -17.08 9.21 -10.22
C ALA A 51 -16.26 10.25 -9.44
N ALA A 52 -15.06 9.89 -8.97
CA ALA A 52 -14.17 10.82 -8.26
C ALA A 52 -13.64 11.91 -9.20
N ILE A 53 -13.22 11.55 -10.43
CA ILE A 53 -12.81 12.47 -11.48
C ILE A 53 -13.95 13.45 -11.78
N GLY A 54 -15.18 12.97 -11.92
CA GLY A 54 -16.34 13.86 -12.13
C GLY A 54 -16.52 14.92 -11.03
N GLN A 55 -16.33 14.54 -9.76
CA GLN A 55 -16.39 15.49 -8.63
C GLN A 55 -15.24 16.50 -8.67
N VAL A 56 -14.02 16.05 -8.98
CA VAL A 56 -12.85 16.93 -9.07
C VAL A 56 -12.96 17.88 -10.25
N THR A 57 -13.47 17.43 -11.39
CA THR A 57 -13.73 18.29 -12.56
C THR A 57 -14.68 19.43 -12.23
N ASP A 58 -15.78 19.16 -11.50
CA ASP A 58 -16.71 20.22 -11.08
C ASP A 58 -16.05 21.20 -10.10
N ALA A 59 -15.25 20.70 -9.16
CA ALA A 59 -14.47 21.55 -8.24
C ALA A 59 -13.48 22.45 -9.00
N VAL A 60 -12.71 21.91 -9.96
CA VAL A 60 -11.78 22.66 -10.82
C VAL A 60 -12.53 23.74 -11.61
N ALA A 61 -13.69 23.41 -12.18
CA ALA A 61 -14.52 24.38 -12.90
C ALA A 61 -15.01 25.52 -11.97
N GLY A 62 -15.39 25.19 -10.73
CA GLY A 62 -15.77 26.16 -9.72
C GLY A 62 -14.66 27.13 -9.33
N LEU A 63 -13.46 26.60 -9.16
CA LEU A 63 -12.26 27.37 -8.86
C LEU A 63 -11.83 28.27 -10.03
N THR A 64 -11.84 27.73 -11.24
CA THR A 64 -11.50 28.48 -12.46
C THR A 64 -12.45 29.66 -12.66
N ALA A 65 -13.75 29.48 -12.41
CA ALA A 65 -14.75 30.55 -12.53
C ALA A 65 -14.53 31.73 -11.56
N VAL A 66 -13.77 31.54 -10.49
CA VAL A 66 -13.41 32.61 -9.54
C VAL A 66 -11.94 33.04 -9.64
N GLY A 67 -11.24 32.62 -10.70
CA GLY A 67 -9.84 33.00 -10.94
C GLY A 67 -8.83 32.28 -10.04
N LEU A 68 -9.20 31.15 -9.42
CA LEU A 68 -8.36 30.35 -8.53
C LEU A 68 -8.07 28.97 -9.12
N GLU A 69 -7.75 28.90 -10.41
CA GLU A 69 -7.41 27.64 -11.08
C GLU A 69 -6.30 26.90 -10.31
N PRO A 70 -6.51 25.62 -9.93
CA PRO A 70 -5.54 24.90 -9.11
C PRO A 70 -4.28 24.59 -9.92
N GLU A 71 -3.11 24.91 -9.35
CA GLU A 71 -1.81 24.52 -9.91
C GLU A 71 -1.63 23.00 -9.86
N LEU A 72 -2.06 22.37 -8.77
CA LEU A 72 -2.00 20.93 -8.57
C LEU A 72 -3.37 20.31 -8.34
N VAL A 73 -3.59 19.16 -8.97
CA VAL A 73 -4.68 18.24 -8.67
C VAL A 73 -4.04 16.89 -8.39
N SER A 74 -3.91 16.59 -7.11
CA SER A 74 -3.05 15.51 -6.61
C SER A 74 -3.88 14.38 -5.99
N GLY A 75 -3.51 13.14 -6.33
CA GLY A 75 -4.20 11.94 -5.89
C GLY A 75 -3.52 10.70 -6.44
N GLY A 76 -4.28 9.61 -6.63
CA GLY A 76 -3.72 8.38 -7.16
C GLY A 76 -2.96 7.52 -6.15
N GLY A 77 -3.24 6.22 -6.20
CA GLY A 77 -2.51 5.19 -5.47
C GLY A 77 -2.12 4.04 -6.39
N THR A 78 -1.45 3.03 -5.84
CA THR A 78 -0.98 1.85 -6.61
C THR A 78 -2.11 1.15 -7.38
N GLY A 79 -3.33 1.14 -6.85
CA GLY A 79 -4.48 0.48 -7.48
C GLY A 79 -5.28 1.37 -8.44
N SER A 80 -4.87 2.63 -8.63
CA SER A 80 -5.64 3.59 -9.43
C SER A 80 -4.84 4.43 -10.42
N TYR A 81 -3.54 4.59 -10.24
CA TYR A 81 -2.72 5.61 -10.91
C TYR A 81 -2.94 5.78 -12.42
N TYR A 82 -3.19 4.68 -13.13
CA TYR A 82 -3.45 4.68 -14.57
C TYR A 82 -4.74 5.42 -14.94
N PHE A 83 -5.74 5.46 -14.07
CA PHE A 83 -6.95 6.24 -14.26
C PHE A 83 -6.72 7.74 -14.06
N GLU A 84 -6.05 8.16 -12.97
CA GLU A 84 -5.69 9.56 -12.75
C GLU A 84 -4.79 10.08 -13.89
N SER A 85 -3.80 9.29 -14.29
CA SER A 85 -2.86 9.62 -15.37
C SER A 85 -3.53 9.84 -16.73
N ASN A 86 -4.70 9.24 -16.96
CA ASN A 86 -5.47 9.36 -18.20
C ASN A 86 -6.70 10.27 -18.07
N SER A 87 -6.87 10.94 -16.92
CA SER A 87 -8.07 11.75 -16.64
C SER A 87 -8.09 13.10 -17.36
N GLY A 88 -6.92 13.66 -17.68
CA GLY A 88 -6.78 15.06 -18.12
C GLY A 88 -7.11 16.09 -17.04
N ILE A 89 -7.28 15.65 -15.78
CA ILE A 89 -7.68 16.48 -14.64
C ILE A 89 -6.61 16.44 -13.54
N TYR A 90 -6.19 15.24 -13.15
CA TYR A 90 -5.08 15.05 -12.22
C TYR A 90 -3.75 15.31 -12.90
N ASN A 91 -2.83 15.98 -12.22
CA ASN A 91 -1.49 16.28 -12.72
C ASN A 91 -0.36 15.86 -11.75
N GLU A 92 -0.70 15.26 -10.61
CA GLU A 92 0.26 14.71 -9.66
C GLU A 92 -0.25 13.36 -9.09
N LEU A 93 0.67 12.39 -8.95
CA LEU A 93 0.40 11.06 -8.41
C LEU A 93 1.03 10.88 -7.03
N GLN A 94 0.36 10.13 -6.17
CA GLN A 94 0.74 9.88 -4.76
C GLN A 94 0.95 8.38 -4.46
N CYS A 95 1.37 7.60 -5.46
CA CYS A 95 1.60 6.17 -5.32
C CYS A 95 2.70 5.88 -4.27
N GLY A 96 2.43 4.92 -3.36
CA GLY A 96 3.39 4.51 -2.32
C GLY A 96 3.75 3.03 -2.42
N SER A 97 2.77 2.14 -2.17
CA SER A 97 3.01 0.71 -1.98
C SER A 97 3.63 -0.01 -3.18
N TYR A 98 3.52 0.52 -4.40
CA TYR A 98 4.09 -0.08 -5.62
C TYR A 98 5.59 -0.36 -5.52
N ALA A 99 6.32 0.41 -4.72
CA ALA A 99 7.76 0.24 -4.55
C ALA A 99 8.15 -1.03 -3.78
N PHE A 100 7.24 -1.55 -2.94
CA PHE A 100 7.49 -2.68 -2.04
C PHE A 100 6.57 -3.88 -2.29
N MET A 101 5.31 -3.58 -2.59
CA MET A 101 4.18 -4.49 -2.65
C MET A 101 3.90 -5.20 -1.32
N ASP A 102 2.72 -5.82 -1.28
CA ASP A 102 2.26 -6.71 -0.22
C ASP A 102 1.21 -7.67 -0.78
N ALA A 103 0.70 -8.58 0.05
CA ALA A 103 -0.26 -9.58 -0.37
C ALA A 103 -1.64 -9.01 -0.70
N ASP A 104 -2.07 -7.94 -0.02
CA ASP A 104 -3.39 -7.34 -0.19
C ASP A 104 -3.50 -6.52 -1.48
N TYR A 105 -2.47 -5.73 -1.81
CA TYR A 105 -2.35 -5.13 -3.14
C TYR A 105 -2.10 -6.20 -4.19
N GLY A 106 -1.16 -7.12 -3.95
CA GLY A 106 -0.73 -8.12 -4.93
C GLY A 106 -1.88 -8.95 -5.50
N ARG A 107 -2.94 -9.19 -4.71
CA ARG A 107 -4.09 -9.99 -5.14
C ARG A 107 -5.05 -9.32 -6.11
N ILE A 108 -5.10 -7.99 -6.17
CA ILE A 108 -6.06 -7.30 -7.04
C ILE A 108 -5.75 -7.58 -8.50
N ARG A 109 -6.77 -7.47 -9.37
CA ARG A 109 -6.63 -7.79 -10.80
C ARG A 109 -6.35 -6.58 -11.66
N ASP A 110 -5.44 -6.73 -12.61
CA ASP A 110 -5.21 -5.79 -13.71
C ASP A 110 -6.36 -5.84 -14.75
N ILE A 111 -6.22 -5.09 -15.84
CA ILE A 111 -7.21 -5.05 -16.94
C ILE A 111 -7.37 -6.41 -17.65
N ASN A 112 -6.38 -7.30 -17.55
CA ASN A 112 -6.37 -8.62 -18.17
C ASN A 112 -6.84 -9.72 -17.22
N GLY A 113 -7.16 -9.41 -15.96
CA GLY A 113 -7.55 -10.38 -14.94
C GLY A 113 -6.38 -11.04 -14.20
N ASN A 114 -5.15 -10.62 -14.46
CA ASN A 114 -3.96 -11.12 -13.76
C ASN A 114 -3.79 -10.40 -12.42
N ARG A 115 -3.21 -11.10 -11.44
CA ARG A 115 -2.78 -10.46 -10.20
C ARG A 115 -1.72 -9.41 -10.51
N ILE A 116 -1.78 -8.24 -9.87
CA ILE A 116 -0.79 -7.18 -10.14
C ILE A 116 0.63 -7.56 -9.66
N ASP A 117 0.77 -8.49 -8.72
CA ASP A 117 2.06 -9.07 -8.33
C ASP A 117 2.62 -10.13 -9.31
N GLN A 118 1.91 -10.38 -10.41
CA GLN A 118 2.30 -11.32 -11.48
C GLN A 118 2.46 -10.60 -12.83
N GLY A 119 3.08 -9.43 -12.82
CA GLY A 119 3.51 -8.77 -14.05
C GLY A 119 3.60 -7.25 -13.96
N GLU A 120 2.75 -6.61 -13.15
CA GLU A 120 2.77 -5.15 -13.01
C GLU A 120 3.83 -4.68 -12.02
N TRP A 121 3.89 -5.33 -10.85
CA TRP A 121 4.81 -4.99 -9.76
C TRP A 121 5.44 -6.24 -9.16
N GLU A 122 6.67 -6.11 -8.68
CA GLU A 122 7.41 -7.20 -8.03
C GLU A 122 7.38 -7.04 -6.49
N ASN A 123 7.40 -8.15 -5.76
CA ASN A 123 7.60 -8.09 -4.32
C ASN A 123 9.07 -7.72 -4.01
N ALA A 124 9.28 -6.56 -3.40
CA ALA A 124 10.60 -6.10 -2.95
C ALA A 124 10.74 -6.06 -1.42
N LEU A 125 9.62 -6.08 -0.68
CA LEU A 125 9.61 -6.15 0.78
C LEU A 125 9.34 -7.57 1.26
N PHE A 126 10.21 -8.07 2.13
CA PHE A 126 10.05 -9.37 2.78
C PHE A 126 10.35 -9.28 4.27
N ILE A 127 9.61 -10.03 5.06
CA ILE A 127 10.00 -10.38 6.43
C ILE A 127 10.86 -11.64 6.34
N LEU A 128 12.11 -11.54 6.78
CA LEU A 128 12.99 -12.70 6.91
C LEU A 128 12.73 -13.36 8.27
N THR A 129 12.40 -14.64 8.27
CA THR A 129 12.06 -15.38 9.49
C THR A 129 12.81 -16.71 9.54
N SER A 130 13.13 -17.19 10.76
CA SER A 130 13.78 -18.47 10.98
C SER A 130 12.83 -19.47 11.64
N VAL A 131 12.89 -20.73 11.21
CA VAL A 131 12.21 -21.83 11.91
C VAL A 131 12.89 -22.05 13.26
N MET A 132 12.13 -21.94 14.35
CA MET A 132 12.62 -22.03 15.73
C MET A 132 12.04 -23.22 16.50
N SER A 133 10.99 -23.87 15.98
CA SER A 133 10.46 -25.13 16.50
C SER A 133 9.83 -25.97 15.40
N HIS A 134 10.00 -27.29 15.50
CA HIS A 134 9.40 -28.30 14.63
C HIS A 134 9.08 -29.56 15.44
N ALA A 135 8.45 -29.37 16.60
CA ALA A 135 8.12 -30.46 17.51
C ALA A 135 6.96 -31.35 17.00
N LYS A 136 6.19 -30.85 16.03
CA LYS A 136 5.08 -31.57 15.39
C LYS A 136 5.49 -31.92 13.96
N PRO A 137 5.25 -33.16 13.49
CA PRO A 137 5.77 -33.62 12.20
C PRO A 137 5.42 -32.76 10.98
N HIS A 138 4.29 -32.04 11.01
CA HIS A 138 3.76 -31.31 9.85
C HIS A 138 3.54 -29.81 10.13
N LEU A 139 4.15 -29.29 11.20
CA LEU A 139 4.02 -27.89 11.58
C LEU A 139 5.38 -27.34 12.03
N ALA A 140 5.84 -26.32 11.31
CA ALA A 140 6.96 -25.49 11.73
C ALA A 140 6.44 -24.24 12.46
N VAL A 141 7.20 -23.79 13.44
CA VAL A 141 7.00 -22.50 14.11
C VAL A 141 8.18 -21.59 13.77
N VAL A 142 7.88 -20.38 13.32
CA VAL A 142 8.86 -19.37 12.91
C VAL A 142 8.84 -18.16 13.85
N ASP A 143 9.92 -17.41 13.88
CA ASP A 143 10.12 -16.27 14.80
C ASP A 143 9.43 -14.95 14.37
N ALA A 144 8.81 -14.89 13.20
CA ALA A 144 8.03 -13.72 12.76
C ALA A 144 6.55 -13.89 13.12
N GLY A 145 6.16 -13.41 14.31
CA GLY A 145 4.77 -13.31 14.75
C GLY A 145 4.06 -12.02 14.32
N LEU A 146 3.04 -11.62 15.07
CA LEU A 146 2.29 -10.37 14.86
C LEU A 146 3.14 -9.14 15.12
N LYS A 147 4.02 -9.12 16.13
CA LYS A 147 4.84 -7.93 16.44
C LYS A 147 5.89 -7.61 15.37
N ALA A 148 6.17 -8.56 14.49
CA ALA A 148 7.03 -8.36 13.33
C ALA A 148 6.28 -7.82 12.10
N GLN A 149 4.96 -7.65 12.16
CA GLN A 149 4.13 -7.25 11.01
C GLN A 149 2.75 -6.71 11.43
N SER A 150 1.78 -6.75 10.52
CA SER A 150 0.36 -6.59 10.82
C SER A 150 -0.47 -7.70 10.19
N VAL A 151 -1.73 -7.81 10.64
CA VAL A 151 -2.73 -8.73 10.06
C VAL A 151 -4.05 -8.02 9.75
N ASP A 152 -4.03 -6.69 9.68
CA ASP A 152 -5.19 -5.87 9.35
C ASP A 152 -5.75 -6.18 7.95
N SER A 153 -4.87 -6.51 7.00
CA SER A 153 -5.23 -7.00 5.66
C SER A 153 -4.97 -8.51 5.47
N GLY A 154 -4.98 -9.29 6.55
CA GLY A 154 -4.79 -10.74 6.51
C GLY A 154 -3.34 -11.18 6.71
N LEU A 155 -3.09 -12.48 6.52
CA LEU A 155 -1.82 -13.11 6.82
C LEU A 155 -0.76 -12.84 5.74
N PRO A 156 0.53 -12.89 6.10
CA PRO A 156 1.59 -12.98 5.09
C PRO A 156 1.54 -14.33 4.36
N PHE A 157 2.27 -14.45 3.25
CA PHE A 157 2.50 -15.73 2.58
C PHE A 157 3.99 -16.02 2.38
N VAL A 158 4.36 -17.31 2.30
CA VAL A 158 5.74 -17.73 2.05
C VAL A 158 6.08 -17.53 0.58
N TYR A 159 7.13 -16.78 0.28
CA TYR A 159 7.50 -16.42 -1.08
C TYR A 159 8.40 -17.48 -1.74
N GLY A 160 8.14 -17.76 -3.02
CA GLY A 160 9.02 -18.52 -3.90
C GLY A 160 8.92 -20.04 -3.76
N ARG A 161 7.90 -20.54 -3.07
CA ARG A 161 7.60 -21.96 -2.90
C ARG A 161 6.13 -22.14 -2.51
N ASP A 162 5.54 -23.28 -2.87
CA ASP A 162 4.11 -23.59 -2.67
C ASP A 162 3.87 -24.85 -1.82
N ASP A 163 4.93 -25.49 -1.32
CA ASP A 163 4.90 -26.72 -0.52
C ASP A 163 4.66 -26.46 0.97
N VAL A 164 4.70 -25.19 1.41
CA VAL A 164 4.48 -24.78 2.80
C VAL A 164 3.59 -23.54 2.86
N LYS A 165 2.86 -23.35 3.97
CA LYS A 165 1.89 -22.26 4.09
C LYS A 165 1.88 -21.62 5.48
N TYR A 166 2.03 -20.30 5.54
CA TYR A 166 1.83 -19.54 6.77
C TYR A 166 0.33 -19.45 7.08
N ILE A 167 -0.11 -20.01 8.22
CA ILE A 167 -1.55 -20.17 8.51
C ILE A 167 -2.03 -19.47 9.79
N LYS A 168 -1.12 -19.08 10.68
CA LYS A 168 -1.48 -18.45 11.95
C LYS A 168 -0.30 -17.67 12.51
N CYS A 169 -0.59 -16.64 13.29
CA CYS A 169 0.39 -16.01 14.14
C CYS A 169 -0.14 -15.79 15.56
N SER A 170 0.80 -15.65 16.49
CA SER A 170 0.64 -15.01 17.80
C SER A 170 1.65 -13.86 17.87
N ASP A 171 1.76 -13.16 19.01
CA ASP A 171 2.68 -12.04 19.19
C ASP A 171 4.07 -12.23 18.58
N GLU A 172 4.75 -13.33 18.95
CA GLU A 172 6.17 -13.59 18.61
C GLU A 172 6.38 -14.85 17.76
N HIS A 173 5.30 -15.52 17.33
CA HIS A 173 5.41 -16.78 16.60
C HIS A 173 4.46 -16.86 15.42
N GLY A 174 4.98 -17.31 14.29
CA GLY A 174 4.21 -17.76 13.13
C GLY A 174 4.10 -19.28 13.06
N VAL A 175 2.98 -19.80 12.57
CA VAL A 175 2.78 -21.24 12.32
C VAL A 175 2.73 -21.46 10.81
N VAL A 176 3.59 -22.36 10.36
CA VAL A 176 3.71 -22.76 8.96
C VAL A 176 3.32 -24.23 8.82
N GLU A 177 2.31 -24.51 7.99
CA GLU A 177 2.02 -25.87 7.52
C GLU A 177 3.20 -26.38 6.70
N ASP A 178 3.68 -27.55 7.08
CA ASP A 178 4.82 -28.25 6.45
C ASP A 178 4.44 -29.73 6.25
N PRO A 179 3.49 -30.03 5.36
CA PRO A 179 2.90 -31.37 5.22
C PRO A 179 3.94 -32.46 4.96
N ASP A 180 4.99 -32.13 4.21
CA ASP A 180 6.05 -33.06 3.82
C ASP A 180 7.25 -33.07 4.81
N GLY A 181 7.19 -32.27 5.89
CA GLY A 181 8.23 -32.21 6.92
C GLY A 181 9.60 -31.74 6.38
N VAL A 182 9.59 -30.89 5.36
CA VAL A 182 10.79 -30.47 4.64
C VAL A 182 11.56 -29.40 5.40
N LEU A 183 10.89 -28.59 6.21
CA LEU A 183 11.52 -27.49 6.95
C LEU A 183 12.39 -28.01 8.10
N LYS A 184 13.52 -27.34 8.34
CA LYS A 184 14.42 -27.64 9.47
C LYS A 184 14.60 -26.45 10.41
N ILE A 185 14.91 -26.71 11.68
CA ILE A 185 15.31 -25.67 12.64
C ILE A 185 16.44 -24.82 12.03
N ASN A 186 16.35 -23.50 12.19
CA ASN A 186 17.20 -22.46 11.62
C ASN A 186 17.08 -22.21 10.11
N GLU A 187 16.25 -22.98 9.39
CA GLU A 187 15.92 -22.66 7.99
C GLU A 187 15.24 -21.30 7.91
N LYS A 188 15.58 -20.52 6.88
CA LYS A 188 15.04 -19.17 6.68
C LYS A 188 14.00 -19.15 5.58
N LEU A 189 12.91 -18.43 5.84
CA LEU A 189 11.84 -18.17 4.89
C LEU A 189 11.70 -16.67 4.65
N LYS A 190 11.26 -16.32 3.46
CA LYS A 190 10.83 -14.96 3.12
C LYS A 190 9.31 -14.92 3.15
N LEU A 191 8.75 -13.97 3.90
CA LEU A 191 7.32 -13.73 3.92
C LEU A 191 7.01 -12.42 3.18
N VAL A 192 6.07 -12.44 2.24
CA VAL A 192 5.45 -11.21 1.74
C VAL A 192 4.42 -10.77 2.80
N PRO A 193 4.49 -9.55 3.34
CA PRO A 193 3.57 -9.10 4.37
C PRO A 193 2.13 -9.00 3.85
N GLY A 194 1.15 -9.05 4.76
CA GLY A 194 -0.25 -8.79 4.43
C GLY A 194 -0.45 -7.35 3.93
N HIS A 195 0.16 -6.39 4.62
CA HIS A 195 0.10 -4.95 4.33
C HIS A 195 1.47 -4.32 4.61
N CYS A 196 2.05 -3.62 3.64
CA CYS A 196 3.42 -3.11 3.72
C CYS A 196 3.57 -1.95 4.71
N ASP A 197 2.68 -0.96 4.72
CA ASP A 197 2.82 0.26 5.53
C ASP A 197 2.86 -0.03 7.05
N PRO A 198 1.90 -0.77 7.63
CA PRO A 198 1.91 -1.05 9.07
C PRO A 198 3.05 -2.00 9.45
N THR A 199 3.41 -2.93 8.56
CA THR A 199 4.59 -3.80 8.74
C THR A 199 5.87 -2.96 8.81
N CYS A 200 6.08 -2.02 7.89
CA CYS A 200 7.25 -1.14 7.93
C CYS A 200 7.35 -0.35 9.23
N ASN A 201 6.22 0.13 9.76
CA ASN A 201 6.18 0.97 10.95
C ASN A 201 6.54 0.24 12.28
N VAL A 202 6.61 -1.10 12.28
CA VAL A 202 7.05 -1.86 13.46
C VAL A 202 8.54 -2.21 13.45
N HIS A 203 9.27 -1.85 12.39
CA HIS A 203 10.72 -2.08 12.26
C HIS A 203 11.51 -0.78 12.22
N ASP A 204 12.71 -0.78 12.80
CA ASP A 204 13.62 0.37 12.74
C ASP A 204 14.50 0.38 11.48
N TRP A 205 14.62 -0.73 10.75
CA TRP A 205 15.57 -0.88 9.65
C TRP A 205 15.03 -1.67 8.46
N TYR A 206 15.48 -1.30 7.26
CA TYR A 206 15.44 -2.13 6.06
C TYR A 206 16.83 -2.69 5.78
N VAL A 207 16.92 -4.01 5.57
CA VAL A 207 18.14 -4.68 5.14
C VAL A 207 18.10 -4.83 3.62
N GLY A 208 18.79 -3.95 2.90
CA GLY A 208 18.87 -3.98 1.44
C GLY A 208 19.83 -5.08 0.97
N VAL A 209 19.32 -6.06 0.22
CA VAL A 209 20.09 -7.22 -0.24
C VAL A 209 20.24 -7.20 -1.75
N ARG A 210 21.46 -7.39 -2.25
CA ARG A 210 21.77 -7.59 -3.67
C ARG A 210 22.79 -8.70 -3.84
N ASN A 211 22.58 -9.58 -4.82
CA ASN A 211 23.48 -10.71 -5.11
C ASN A 211 23.81 -11.57 -3.87
N GLY A 212 22.81 -11.82 -3.01
CA GLY A 212 22.95 -12.61 -1.80
C GLY A 212 23.76 -11.95 -0.66
N LYS A 213 24.03 -10.64 -0.75
CA LYS A 213 24.76 -9.88 0.27
C LYS A 213 23.98 -8.67 0.74
N VAL A 214 24.14 -8.31 2.01
CA VAL A 214 23.67 -7.03 2.55
C VAL A 214 24.51 -5.92 1.90
N GLU A 215 23.84 -5.04 1.16
CA GLU A 215 24.44 -3.88 0.50
C GLU A 215 24.19 -2.62 1.31
N THR A 216 23.00 -2.49 1.89
CA THR A 216 22.60 -1.32 2.68
C THR A 216 21.81 -1.71 3.92
N LEU A 217 21.85 -0.83 4.92
CA LEU A 217 21.00 -0.87 6.09
C LEU A 217 20.39 0.53 6.23
N TRP A 218 19.12 0.68 5.85
CA TRP A 218 18.45 1.98 5.86
C TRP A 218 17.54 2.12 7.09
N PRO A 219 17.58 3.26 7.81
CA PRO A 219 16.68 3.47 8.92
C PRO A 219 15.25 3.78 8.42
N VAL A 220 14.25 3.24 9.11
CA VAL A 220 12.85 3.68 8.97
C VAL A 220 12.71 5.04 9.65
N SER A 221 13.15 6.08 8.94
CA SER A 221 13.44 7.40 9.51
C SER A 221 12.24 8.07 10.20
N ALA A 222 11.02 7.73 9.76
CA ALA A 222 9.77 8.27 10.30
C ALA A 222 8.97 7.28 11.14
N ARG A 223 9.56 6.15 11.57
CA ARG A 223 8.87 5.14 12.38
C ARG A 223 8.21 5.76 13.61
N GLY A 224 6.93 5.48 13.82
CA GLY A 224 6.17 5.94 14.98
C GLY A 224 5.93 7.46 15.06
N LYS A 225 6.29 8.24 14.04
CA LYS A 225 6.06 9.69 14.02
C LYS A 225 4.62 10.00 13.58
N ALA A 226 3.71 9.97 14.54
CA ALA A 226 2.28 10.21 14.33
C ALA A 226 1.76 11.52 14.97
N PHE A 227 2.66 12.45 15.32
CA PHE A 227 2.37 13.73 15.96
C PHE A 227 2.77 14.91 15.07
#